data_AF-A0A1Y1S9H3-F1
#
_entry.id   AF-A0A1Y1S9H3-F1
#
_cell.length_a   1.000
_cell.length_b   1.000
_cell.length_c   1.000
_cell.angle_alpha   90.00
_cell.angle_beta   90.00
_cell.angle_gamma   90.00
#
_symmetry.space_group_name_H-M   'P 1'
#
loop_
_entity.id
_entity.type
_entity.pdbx_description
1 polymer ?
#
loop_
_entity_poly.entity_id
_entity_poly.type
_entity_poly.pdbx_seq_one_letter_code
_entity_poly.pdbx_strand_id
1 'polypeptide(L)'
;MTREFEDKFKLTAEEDDMIRRMTPLEQEKYKARRHEEIQAEIDAERIKKANEENKSVFSSKPSEEIAVIKDDMNPIQQEFVLGRDTLIKGVFRSNFNLIKGLFVRVRINNTYRAGKILGVEEIPSYKLPKKKNQKDVYCNIGLTIDAGKRVINQWPIVNVSNSSLRQEEFETFVEEYSVTRELFAGILRKTKKAKEELTRNLTDLEITDYLNRKARANPRKESTTLLKMRLIKRRDNAIQRKNKKEAEEAQRELEEIEDQEYLERFKNIHDKEVLDQWMEKRREASVTSVKKLGEKEVEK
;
A
#
# COMPACT_ATOMS: atom_id res chain seq x y z
N MET A 1 -21.97 -18.29 -11.03
CA MET A 1 -21.66 -19.73 -10.98
C MET A 1 -22.63 -20.42 -11.92
N THR A 2 -22.12 -21.14 -12.91
CA THR A 2 -22.92 -21.92 -13.86
C THR A 2 -23.48 -23.17 -13.17
N ARG A 3 -24.65 -23.68 -13.58
CA ARG A 3 -25.26 -24.90 -13.00
C ARG A 3 -24.33 -26.12 -13.04
N GLU A 4 -23.45 -26.18 -14.03
CA GLU A 4 -22.40 -27.21 -14.15
C GLU A 4 -21.38 -27.19 -13.00
N PHE A 5 -21.20 -26.03 -12.34
CA PHE A 5 -20.25 -25.86 -11.23
C PHE A 5 -20.79 -26.44 -9.92
N GLU A 6 -22.10 -26.32 -9.68
CA GLU A 6 -22.75 -26.88 -8.48
C GLU A 6 -22.89 -28.40 -8.56
N ASP A 7 -22.98 -28.97 -9.76
CA ASP A 7 -23.06 -30.43 -9.94
C ASP A 7 -21.71 -31.14 -9.78
N LYS A 8 -20.59 -30.46 -10.01
CA LYS A 8 -19.23 -31.02 -9.88
C LYS A 8 -18.83 -31.37 -8.44
N PHE A 9 -19.44 -30.70 -7.46
CA PHE A 9 -19.09 -30.85 -6.03
C PHE A 9 -20.14 -31.58 -5.19
N LYS A 10 -21.20 -32.09 -5.83
CA LYS A 10 -22.19 -32.93 -5.14
C LYS A 10 -21.57 -34.28 -4.78
N LEU A 11 -21.85 -34.73 -3.56
CA LEU A 11 -21.53 -36.07 -3.10
C LEU A 11 -22.20 -37.11 -4.00
N THR A 12 -21.44 -38.11 -4.42
CA THR A 12 -22.05 -39.26 -5.09
C THR A 12 -22.79 -40.10 -4.05
N ALA A 13 -23.78 -40.87 -4.49
CA ALA A 13 -24.56 -41.73 -3.58
C ALA A 13 -23.67 -42.73 -2.82
N GLU A 14 -22.57 -43.17 -3.44
CA GLU A 14 -21.59 -44.08 -2.82
C GLU A 14 -20.75 -43.41 -1.73
N GLU A 15 -20.36 -42.15 -1.93
CA GLU A 15 -19.62 -41.38 -0.93
C GLU A 15 -20.51 -41.04 0.27
N ASP A 16 -21.77 -40.71 0.04
CA ASP A 16 -22.73 -40.39 1.08
C ASP A 16 -23.01 -41.61 1.99
N ASP A 17 -23.09 -42.80 1.40
CA ASP A 17 -23.23 -44.06 2.15
C ASP A 17 -21.94 -44.44 2.91
N MET A 18 -20.77 -44.13 2.36
CA MET A 18 -19.49 -44.34 3.04
C MET A 18 -19.37 -43.43 4.27
N ILE A 19 -19.73 -42.15 4.15
CA ILE A 19 -19.67 -41.17 5.25
C ILE A 19 -20.63 -41.56 6.37
N ARG A 20 -21.83 -42.05 6.04
CA ARG A 20 -22.81 -42.50 7.05
C ARG A 20 -22.33 -43.68 7.89
N ARG A 21 -21.39 -44.49 7.38
CA ARG A 21 -20.80 -45.64 8.08
C ARG A 21 -19.59 -45.29 8.93
N MET A 22 -19.06 -44.07 8.82
CA MET A 22 -17.92 -43.59 9.61
C MET A 22 -18.34 -43.08 10.98
N THR A 23 -17.39 -43.02 11.92
CA THR A 23 -17.62 -42.39 13.23
C THR A 23 -17.80 -40.86 13.10
N PRO A 24 -18.47 -40.19 14.06
CA PRO A 24 -18.69 -38.74 13.97
C PRO A 24 -17.41 -37.91 13.80
N LEU A 25 -16.31 -38.33 14.44
CA LEU A 25 -15.00 -37.69 14.33
C LEU A 25 -14.38 -37.85 12.93
N GLU A 26 -14.57 -39.01 12.31
CA GLU A 26 -14.10 -39.29 10.94
C GLU A 26 -14.94 -38.55 9.90
N GLN A 27 -16.25 -38.44 10.13
CA GLN A 27 -17.13 -37.63 9.29
C GLN A 27 -16.73 -36.15 9.28
N GLU A 28 -16.38 -35.60 10.45
CA GLU A 28 -15.95 -34.21 10.57
C GLU A 28 -14.61 -33.97 9.86
N LYS A 29 -13.64 -34.88 10.05
CA LYS A 29 -12.34 -34.82 9.34
C LYS A 29 -12.51 -34.95 7.83
N TYR A 30 -13.38 -35.83 7.36
CA TYR A 30 -13.67 -36.02 5.95
C TYR A 30 -14.29 -34.74 5.35
N LYS A 31 -15.29 -34.15 6.01
CA LYS A 31 -15.92 -32.90 5.59
C LYS A 31 -14.93 -31.74 5.55
N ALA A 32 -14.05 -31.62 6.56
CA ALA A 32 -13.04 -30.58 6.61
C ALA A 32 -12.03 -30.71 5.46
N ARG A 33 -11.49 -31.90 5.24
CA ARG A 33 -10.55 -32.19 4.14
C ARG A 33 -11.18 -31.91 2.78
N ARG A 34 -12.43 -32.33 2.57
CA ARG A 34 -13.16 -32.08 1.32
C ARG A 34 -13.42 -30.60 1.09
N HIS A 35 -13.74 -29.85 2.14
CA HIS A 35 -13.91 -28.39 2.04
C HIS A 35 -12.60 -27.69 1.64
N GLU A 36 -11.46 -28.12 2.18
CA GLU A 36 -10.15 -27.60 1.77
C GLU A 36 -9.82 -27.93 0.31
N GLU A 37 -10.10 -29.16 -0.14
CA GLU A 37 -9.89 -29.59 -1.52
C GLU A 37 -10.76 -28.78 -2.51
N ILE A 38 -12.04 -28.56 -2.19
CA ILE A 38 -12.97 -27.74 -2.99
C ILE A 38 -12.48 -26.29 -3.05
N GLN A 39 -12.07 -25.72 -1.92
CA GLN A 39 -11.58 -24.34 -1.85
C GLN A 39 -10.32 -24.15 -2.70
N ALA A 40 -9.39 -25.11 -2.63
CA ALA A 40 -8.16 -25.10 -3.44
C ALA A 40 -8.45 -25.16 -4.94
N GLU A 41 -9.44 -25.95 -5.36
CA GLU A 41 -9.83 -26.06 -6.78
C GLU A 41 -10.51 -24.79 -7.30
N ILE A 42 -11.37 -24.16 -6.49
CA ILE A 42 -11.96 -22.84 -6.79
C ILE A 42 -10.87 -21.77 -6.97
N ASP A 43 -9.88 -21.77 -6.08
CA ASP A 43 -8.80 -20.79 -6.14
C ASP A 43 -7.86 -21.05 -7.32
N ALA A 44 -7.58 -22.32 -7.66
CA ALA A 44 -6.82 -22.69 -8.85
C ALA A 44 -7.51 -22.27 -10.15
N GLU A 45 -8.84 -22.43 -10.25
CA GLU A 45 -9.61 -22.05 -11.42
C GLU A 45 -9.72 -20.52 -11.57
N ARG A 46 -9.83 -19.79 -10.46
CA ARG A 46 -9.73 -18.32 -10.43
C ARG A 46 -8.36 -17.84 -10.92
N ILE A 47 -7.28 -18.47 -10.46
CA ILE A 47 -5.92 -18.15 -10.91
C ILE A 47 -5.75 -18.45 -12.40
N LYS A 48 -6.28 -19.58 -12.88
CA LYS A 48 -6.21 -19.95 -14.30
C LYS A 48 -6.95 -18.93 -15.18
N LYS A 49 -8.17 -18.55 -14.79
CA LYS A 49 -8.96 -17.54 -15.48
C LYS A 49 -8.26 -16.17 -15.48
N ALA A 50 -7.69 -15.77 -14.34
CA ALA A 50 -6.89 -14.55 -14.25
C ALA A 50 -5.64 -14.60 -15.15
N ASN A 51 -4.98 -15.74 -15.26
CA ASN A 51 -3.83 -15.93 -16.15
C ASN A 51 -4.22 -15.91 -17.63
N GLU A 52 -5.39 -16.42 -18.01
CA GLU A 52 -5.92 -16.35 -19.38
C GLU A 52 -6.30 -14.92 -19.75
N GLU A 53 -6.95 -14.19 -18.83
CA GLU A 53 -7.23 -12.76 -18.98
C GLU A 53 -5.93 -11.94 -19.11
N ASN A 54 -4.89 -12.27 -18.34
CA ASN A 54 -3.57 -11.64 -18.44
C ASN A 54 -2.77 -12.03 -19.70
N LYS A 55 -2.96 -13.22 -20.26
CA LYS A 55 -2.34 -13.62 -21.55
C LYS A 55 -2.83 -12.78 -22.72
N SER A 56 -4.05 -12.23 -22.65
CA SER A 56 -4.58 -11.31 -23.67
C SER A 56 -3.89 -9.93 -23.69
N VAL A 57 -3.17 -9.57 -22.62
CA VAL A 57 -2.47 -8.28 -22.48
C VAL A 57 -0.98 -8.39 -22.88
N PHE A 58 -0.41 -9.59 -22.87
CA PHE A 58 1.00 -9.85 -23.21
C PHE A 58 1.21 -10.65 -24.51
N SER A 59 0.16 -10.86 -25.31
CA SER A 59 0.31 -11.30 -26.71
C SER A 59 0.74 -10.12 -27.60
N SER A 60 1.86 -9.49 -27.29
CA SER A 60 2.61 -8.77 -28.31
C SER A 60 3.32 -9.80 -29.17
N LYS A 61 2.68 -10.21 -30.27
CA LYS A 61 3.46 -10.30 -31.51
C LYS A 61 4.25 -8.98 -31.59
N PRO A 62 5.55 -8.98 -31.87
CA PRO A 62 6.23 -7.74 -32.20
C PRO A 62 5.54 -7.26 -33.47
N SER A 63 4.58 -6.36 -33.36
CA SER A 63 4.20 -5.56 -34.51
C SER A 63 5.44 -4.75 -34.80
N GLU A 64 6.12 -5.13 -35.88
CA GLU A 64 6.99 -4.24 -36.64
C GLU A 64 6.14 -3.10 -37.20
N GLU A 65 5.50 -2.33 -36.33
CA GLU A 65 5.19 -0.95 -36.64
C GLU A 65 6.53 -0.23 -36.53
N ILE A 66 7.25 -0.23 -37.64
CA ILE A 66 8.19 0.82 -37.99
C ILE A 66 7.36 2.09 -37.92
N ALA A 67 7.31 2.70 -36.75
CA ALA A 67 6.78 4.03 -36.56
C ALA A 67 7.69 4.91 -37.42
N VAL A 68 7.20 5.22 -38.62
CA VAL A 68 7.74 6.25 -39.50
C VAL A 68 7.83 7.49 -38.62
N ILE A 69 9.05 7.81 -38.21
CA ILE A 69 9.37 9.05 -37.53
C ILE A 69 9.03 10.12 -38.56
N LYS A 70 7.89 10.79 -38.40
CA LYS A 70 7.61 12.00 -39.15
C LYS A 70 8.71 12.98 -38.76
N ASP A 71 9.61 13.26 -39.71
CA ASP A 71 10.83 14.08 -39.56
C ASP A 71 10.59 15.54 -39.16
N ASP A 72 9.33 15.95 -38.95
CA ASP A 72 8.92 17.36 -38.82
C ASP A 72 8.47 17.78 -37.41
N MET A 73 8.61 16.91 -36.40
CA MET A 73 8.16 17.26 -35.04
C MET A 73 9.35 17.68 -34.17
N ASN A 74 9.43 18.98 -33.89
CA ASN A 74 10.43 19.59 -33.02
C ASN A 74 10.50 18.82 -31.67
N PRO A 75 11.65 18.25 -31.28
CA PRO A 75 11.78 17.42 -30.07
C PRO A 75 11.41 18.14 -28.78
N ILE A 76 11.46 19.48 -28.74
CA ILE A 76 11.02 20.30 -27.60
C ILE A 76 9.50 20.21 -27.36
N GLN A 77 8.70 19.92 -28.39
CA GLN A 77 7.26 19.72 -28.24
C GLN A 77 6.89 18.32 -27.71
N GLN A 78 7.82 17.36 -27.73
CA GLN A 78 7.55 16.00 -27.31
C GLN A 78 7.84 15.82 -25.81
N GLU A 79 6.81 15.40 -25.07
CA GLU A 79 6.87 15.29 -23.60
C GLU A 79 7.64 14.02 -23.17
N PHE A 80 8.97 14.07 -23.23
CA PHE A 80 9.86 12.95 -22.85
C PHE A 80 10.23 12.93 -21.35
N VAL A 81 9.84 13.95 -20.60
CA VAL A 81 9.99 13.98 -19.14
C VAL A 81 8.70 13.55 -18.44
N LEU A 82 8.83 12.88 -17.31
CA LEU A 82 7.71 12.56 -16.43
C LEU A 82 7.35 13.76 -15.55
N GLY A 83 6.10 14.21 -15.64
CA GLY A 83 5.55 15.23 -14.75
C GLY A 83 5.26 14.68 -13.35
N ARG A 84 5.29 15.57 -12.36
CA ARG A 84 4.94 15.25 -10.96
C ARG A 84 3.57 14.59 -10.82
N ASP A 85 2.55 15.06 -11.52
CA ASP A 85 1.19 14.53 -11.41
C ASP A 85 1.12 13.07 -11.89
N THR A 86 1.87 12.72 -12.93
CA THR A 86 2.00 11.34 -13.43
C THR A 86 2.69 10.46 -12.39
N LEU A 87 3.77 10.94 -11.79
CA LEU A 87 4.47 10.22 -10.73
C LEU A 87 3.57 10.01 -9.50
N ILE A 88 2.82 11.04 -9.09
CA ILE A 88 1.88 10.97 -7.95
C ILE A 88 0.78 9.93 -8.18
N LYS A 89 0.23 9.82 -9.40
CA LYS A 89 -0.76 8.78 -9.74
C LYS A 89 -0.20 7.37 -9.62
N GLY A 90 1.09 7.22 -9.91
CA GLY A 90 1.78 5.93 -9.96
C GLY A 90 2.50 5.51 -8.68
N VAL A 91 2.72 6.43 -7.73
CA VAL A 91 3.70 6.24 -6.65
C VAL A 91 3.48 5.02 -5.75
N PHE A 92 2.23 4.64 -5.52
CA PHE A 92 1.89 3.46 -4.71
C PHE A 92 1.70 2.18 -5.52
N ARG A 93 1.91 2.20 -6.84
CA ARG A 93 1.81 1.00 -7.66
C ARG A 93 2.96 0.05 -7.41
N SER A 94 2.69 -1.26 -7.53
CA SER A 94 3.68 -2.34 -7.39
C SER A 94 4.88 -2.13 -8.31
N ASN A 95 4.60 -1.77 -9.55
CA ASN A 95 5.52 -1.58 -10.67
C ASN A 95 6.11 -0.15 -10.79
N PHE A 96 6.01 0.70 -9.76
CA PHE A 96 6.52 2.08 -9.83
C PHE A 96 8.01 2.18 -10.21
N ASN A 97 8.79 1.13 -9.94
CA ASN A 97 10.20 1.00 -10.37
C ASN A 97 10.42 1.06 -11.89
N LEU A 98 9.38 0.92 -12.72
CA LEU A 98 9.47 1.05 -14.19
C LEU A 98 9.97 2.43 -14.64
N ILE A 99 9.87 3.45 -13.78
CA ILE A 99 10.36 4.80 -14.08
C ILE A 99 11.89 4.92 -14.07
N LYS A 100 12.61 3.90 -13.59
CA LYS A 100 14.08 3.92 -13.57
C LYS A 100 14.64 4.06 -14.98
N GLY A 101 15.58 4.97 -15.14
CA GLY A 101 16.20 5.38 -16.39
C GLY A 101 15.36 6.34 -17.25
N LEU A 102 14.22 6.84 -16.74
CA LEU A 102 13.47 7.93 -17.37
C LEU A 102 13.91 9.29 -16.83
N PHE A 103 13.46 10.36 -17.48
CA PHE A 103 13.84 11.73 -17.15
C PHE A 103 12.71 12.49 -16.45
N VAL A 104 13.06 13.37 -15.54
CA VAL A 104 12.16 14.29 -14.82
C VAL A 104 12.73 15.69 -14.84
N ARG A 105 11.87 16.70 -14.82
CA ARG A 105 12.31 18.09 -14.69
C ARG A 105 12.36 18.48 -13.22
N VAL A 106 13.54 18.82 -12.73
CA VAL A 106 13.78 19.17 -11.31
C VAL A 106 14.43 20.54 -11.17
N ARG A 107 14.12 21.24 -10.07
CA ARG A 107 14.76 22.51 -9.73
C ARG A 107 15.93 22.26 -8.79
N ILE A 108 17.14 22.59 -9.25
CA ILE A 108 18.39 22.47 -8.51
C ILE A 108 19.06 23.84 -8.48
N ASN A 109 19.36 24.34 -7.28
CA ASN A 109 20.04 25.64 -7.07
C ASN A 109 19.41 26.78 -7.90
N ASN A 110 18.08 26.91 -7.82
CA ASN A 110 17.28 27.87 -8.60
C ASN A 110 17.21 27.68 -10.13
N THR A 111 17.88 26.67 -10.69
CA THR A 111 17.80 26.35 -12.12
C THR A 111 17.02 25.06 -12.36
N TYR A 112 16.22 25.01 -13.42
CA TYR A 112 15.52 23.78 -13.81
C TYR A 112 16.39 22.99 -14.79
N ARG A 113 16.42 21.68 -14.63
CA ARG A 113 17.19 20.77 -15.49
C ARG A 113 16.47 19.42 -15.65
N ALA A 114 16.79 18.70 -16.71
CA ALA A 114 16.40 17.31 -16.88
C ALA A 114 17.32 16.41 -16.05
N GLY A 115 16.75 15.63 -15.14
CA GLY A 115 17.49 14.64 -14.36
C GLY A 115 17.01 13.22 -14.66
N LYS A 116 17.95 12.27 -14.74
CA LYS A 116 17.67 10.86 -14.96
C LYS A 116 17.37 10.18 -13.63
N ILE A 117 16.26 9.45 -13.55
CA ILE A 117 15.91 8.65 -12.37
C ILE A 117 16.81 7.41 -12.35
N LEU A 118 17.68 7.28 -11.36
CA LEU A 118 18.49 6.08 -11.13
C LEU A 118 17.75 5.07 -10.24
N GLY A 119 17.05 5.58 -9.22
CA GLY A 119 16.50 4.76 -8.15
C GLY A 119 15.21 5.32 -7.57
N VAL A 120 14.54 4.46 -6.81
CA VAL A 120 13.36 4.77 -6.02
C VAL A 120 13.64 4.22 -4.62
N GLU A 121 13.49 5.07 -3.61
CA GLU A 121 13.88 4.76 -2.22
C GLU A 121 12.76 5.17 -1.27
N GLU A 122 12.67 4.53 -0.10
CA GLU A 122 11.80 4.98 0.97
C GLU A 122 12.46 6.12 1.77
N ILE A 123 11.71 7.18 2.03
CA ILE A 123 12.14 8.41 2.71
C ILE A 123 11.08 8.81 3.75
N PRO A 124 11.38 9.73 4.69
CA PRO A 124 10.40 10.22 5.66
C PRO A 124 9.12 10.73 4.97
N SER A 125 7.97 10.39 5.54
CA SER A 125 6.67 10.74 4.95
C SER A 125 6.50 12.25 4.78
N TYR A 126 6.12 12.66 3.57
CA TYR A 126 5.86 14.05 3.21
C TYR A 126 4.48 14.18 2.55
N LYS A 127 3.91 15.37 2.62
CA LYS A 127 2.57 15.66 2.07
C LYS A 127 2.63 15.92 0.57
N LEU A 128 1.74 15.26 -0.17
CA LEU A 128 1.58 15.50 -1.61
C LEU A 128 0.69 16.73 -1.87
N PRO A 129 0.97 17.51 -2.93
CA PRO A 129 0.15 18.64 -3.32
C PRO A 129 -1.25 18.17 -3.73
N LYS A 130 -2.27 18.86 -3.23
CA LYS A 130 -3.68 18.51 -3.46
C LYS A 130 -4.29 19.36 -4.58
N LYS A 131 -5.27 18.77 -5.28
CA LYS A 131 -6.35 19.56 -5.91
C LYS A 131 -7.36 19.95 -4.83
N LYS A 132 -8.00 21.12 -4.95
CA LYS A 132 -8.97 21.65 -3.97
C LYS A 132 -9.98 20.54 -3.55
N ASN A 133 -10.25 20.43 -2.24
CA ASN A 133 -11.22 19.52 -1.61
C ASN A 133 -10.83 18.02 -1.46
N GLN A 134 -9.55 17.63 -1.58
CA GLN A 134 -9.12 16.24 -1.31
C GLN A 134 -8.53 16.06 0.11
N LYS A 135 -8.67 14.85 0.69
CA LYS A 135 -8.02 14.45 1.97
C LYS A 135 -6.49 14.46 1.83
N ASP A 136 -5.77 14.70 2.92
CA ASP A 136 -4.29 14.67 2.92
C ASP A 136 -3.78 13.31 2.50
N VAL A 137 -2.95 13.30 1.46
CA VAL A 137 -2.23 12.13 0.99
C VAL A 137 -0.77 12.34 1.35
N TYR A 138 -0.22 11.41 2.11
CA TYR A 138 1.21 11.38 2.44
C TYR A 138 1.89 10.33 1.59
N CYS A 139 3.16 10.56 1.28
CA CYS A 139 4.02 9.73 0.48
C CYS A 139 5.35 9.58 1.20
N ASN A 140 5.92 8.38 1.18
CA ASN A 140 7.22 8.06 1.77
C ASN A 140 8.23 7.62 0.69
N ILE A 141 8.03 8.02 -0.57
CA ILE A 141 8.86 7.60 -1.70
C ILE A 141 9.69 8.77 -2.22
N GLY A 142 11.00 8.58 -2.28
CA GLY A 142 11.98 9.50 -2.87
C GLY A 142 12.57 8.94 -4.16
N LEU A 143 13.09 9.82 -4.98
CA LEU A 143 13.79 9.48 -6.22
C LEU A 143 15.29 9.72 -6.04
N THR A 144 16.10 8.81 -6.57
CA THR A 144 17.53 9.05 -6.73
C THR A 144 17.75 9.54 -8.15
N ILE A 145 18.18 10.79 -8.29
CA ILE A 145 18.21 11.53 -9.57
C ILE A 145 19.65 11.90 -9.91
N ASP A 146 20.11 11.45 -11.06
CA ASP A 146 21.31 11.97 -11.69
C ASP A 146 20.97 13.27 -12.42
N ALA A 147 21.63 14.36 -12.05
CA ALA A 147 21.52 15.66 -12.70
C ALA A 147 22.82 16.02 -13.45
N GLY A 148 23.56 14.99 -13.88
CA GLY A 148 24.81 14.99 -14.65
C GLY A 148 26.04 15.46 -13.87
N LYS A 149 25.98 16.61 -13.18
CA LYS A 149 27.07 17.07 -12.29
C LYS A 149 27.07 16.40 -10.92
N ARG A 150 25.92 15.90 -10.47
CA ARG A 150 25.76 15.24 -9.17
C ARG A 150 24.58 14.29 -9.17
N VAL A 151 24.69 13.26 -8.35
CA VAL A 151 23.56 12.41 -7.98
C VAL A 151 22.92 12.96 -6.71
N ILE A 152 21.59 13.10 -6.75
CA ILE A 152 20.78 13.58 -5.65
C ILE A 152 19.95 12.40 -5.15
N ASN A 153 20.24 11.96 -3.93
CA ASN A 153 19.50 10.86 -3.30
C ASN A 153 18.24 11.39 -2.62
N GLN A 154 17.26 10.52 -2.41
CA GLN A 154 16.08 10.80 -1.58
C GLN A 154 15.26 12.04 -2.01
N TRP A 155 15.26 12.38 -3.30
CA TRP A 155 14.58 13.57 -3.81
C TRP A 155 13.05 13.40 -3.77
N PRO A 156 12.30 14.22 -3.01
CA PRO A 156 10.85 14.05 -2.91
C PRO A 156 10.14 14.32 -4.23
N ILE A 157 9.13 13.51 -4.57
CA ILE A 157 8.36 13.66 -5.82
C ILE A 157 7.66 15.03 -5.92
N VAL A 158 7.34 15.67 -4.79
CA VAL A 158 6.74 17.02 -4.78
C VAL A 158 7.61 18.08 -5.47
N ASN A 159 8.92 17.88 -5.49
CA ASN A 159 9.90 18.79 -6.07
C ASN A 159 10.10 18.58 -7.57
N VAL A 160 9.41 17.62 -8.18
CA VAL A 160 9.36 17.45 -9.63
C VAL A 160 8.40 18.48 -10.24
N SER A 161 8.77 19.04 -11.40
CA SER A 161 7.93 19.96 -12.15
C SER A 161 6.91 19.23 -13.01
N ASN A 162 5.75 19.86 -13.25
CA ASN A 162 4.78 19.40 -14.26
C ASN A 162 5.00 20.04 -15.63
N SER A 163 5.81 21.09 -15.71
CA SER A 163 6.01 21.84 -16.95
C SER A 163 7.04 21.15 -17.84
N SER A 164 6.84 21.21 -19.15
CA SER A 164 7.82 20.77 -20.16
C SER A 164 9.17 21.48 -19.99
N LEU A 165 10.22 20.88 -20.53
CA LEU A 165 11.55 21.50 -20.57
C LEU A 165 11.53 22.73 -21.47
N ARG A 166 12.34 23.73 -21.11
CA ARG A 166 12.64 24.86 -21.99
C ARG A 166 13.73 24.47 -23.00
N GLN A 167 13.87 25.24 -24.07
CA GLN A 167 14.89 25.04 -25.10
C GLN A 167 16.30 24.90 -24.51
N GLU A 168 16.72 25.85 -23.68
CA GLU A 168 18.03 25.86 -23.01
C GLU A 168 18.26 24.61 -22.13
N GLU A 169 17.20 24.15 -21.47
CA GLU A 169 17.23 22.95 -20.62
C GLU A 169 17.37 21.68 -21.45
N PHE A 170 16.78 21.67 -22.65
CA PHE A 170 16.88 20.58 -23.62
C PHE A 170 18.28 20.49 -24.23
N GLU A 171 18.86 21.62 -24.64
CA GLU A 171 20.23 21.68 -25.17
C GLU A 171 21.24 21.16 -24.15
N THR A 172 21.13 21.61 -22.90
CA THR A 172 21.95 21.08 -21.79
C THR A 172 21.79 19.58 -21.64
N PHE A 173 20.57 19.05 -21.74
CA PHE A 173 20.29 17.62 -21.65
C PHE A 173 20.93 16.82 -22.79
N VAL A 174 20.87 17.32 -24.02
CA VAL A 174 21.46 16.66 -25.19
C VAL A 174 22.97 16.57 -25.04
N GLU A 175 23.62 17.66 -24.59
CA GLU A 175 25.05 17.72 -24.34
C GLU A 175 25.47 16.78 -23.19
N GLU A 176 24.83 16.93 -22.02
CA GLU A 176 25.22 16.24 -20.78
C GLU A 176 25.04 14.73 -20.86
N TYR A 177 24.04 14.25 -21.61
CA TYR A 177 23.77 12.82 -21.81
C TYR A 177 24.18 12.30 -23.18
N SER A 178 24.87 13.11 -24.00
CA SER A 178 25.33 12.76 -25.36
C SER A 178 24.22 12.11 -26.20
N VAL A 179 23.06 12.77 -26.24
CA VAL A 179 21.82 12.17 -26.76
C VAL A 179 21.81 12.19 -28.29
N THR A 180 21.87 11.01 -28.90
CA THR A 180 21.65 10.83 -30.34
C THR A 180 20.16 10.79 -30.68
N ARG A 181 19.79 11.00 -31.95
CA ARG A 181 18.39 10.90 -32.41
C ARG A 181 17.76 9.53 -32.10
N GLU A 182 18.51 8.45 -32.31
CA GLU A 182 18.07 7.08 -32.03
C GLU A 182 17.82 6.86 -30.53
N LEU A 183 18.75 7.35 -29.69
CA LEU A 183 18.60 7.26 -28.24
C LEU A 183 17.38 8.05 -27.76
N PHE A 184 17.16 9.25 -28.30
CA PHE A 184 16.00 10.07 -27.97
C PHE A 184 14.68 9.37 -28.33
N ALA A 185 14.59 8.73 -29.51
CA ALA A 185 13.43 7.92 -29.89
C ALA A 185 13.20 6.74 -28.94
N GLY A 186 14.27 6.13 -28.41
CA GLY A 186 14.19 5.13 -27.35
C GLY A 186 13.62 5.69 -26.04
N ILE A 187 14.10 6.86 -25.61
CA ILE A 187 13.64 7.56 -24.40
C ILE A 187 12.15 7.88 -24.51
N LEU A 188 11.69 8.40 -25.65
CA LEU A 188 10.29 8.71 -25.91
C LEU A 188 9.40 7.49 -25.82
N ARG A 189 9.78 6.38 -26.49
CA ARG A 189 9.03 5.12 -26.45
C ARG A 189 8.91 4.58 -25.03
N LYS A 190 10.01 4.59 -24.26
CA LYS A 190 10.01 4.13 -22.87
C LYS A 190 9.16 5.04 -21.98
N THR A 191 9.22 6.35 -22.18
CA THR A 191 8.42 7.33 -21.44
C THR A 191 6.93 7.13 -21.70
N LYS A 192 6.53 6.94 -22.96
CA LYS A 192 5.13 6.67 -23.34
C LYS A 192 4.61 5.41 -22.64
N LYS A 193 5.35 4.29 -22.74
CA LYS A 193 4.99 3.03 -22.07
C LYS A 193 4.84 3.19 -20.56
N ALA A 194 5.76 3.90 -19.91
CA ALA A 194 5.67 4.16 -18.48
C ALA A 194 4.45 5.04 -18.14
N LYS A 195 4.14 6.06 -18.93
CA LYS A 195 2.93 6.88 -18.73
C LYS A 195 1.67 6.03 -18.82
N GLU A 196 1.56 5.16 -19.83
CA GLU A 196 0.44 4.23 -20.00
C GLU A 196 0.30 3.31 -18.77
N GLU A 197 1.41 2.75 -18.31
CA GLU A 197 1.41 1.80 -17.19
C GLU A 197 1.11 2.45 -15.82
N LEU A 198 1.53 3.70 -15.61
CA LEU A 198 1.20 4.44 -14.39
C LEU A 198 -0.23 5.01 -14.40
N THR A 199 -0.87 5.10 -15.57
CA THR A 199 -2.21 5.69 -15.72
C THR A 199 -3.32 4.67 -15.96
N ARG A 200 -3.00 3.44 -16.40
CA ARG A 200 -4.00 2.36 -16.54
C ARG A 200 -4.71 2.04 -15.23
N ASN A 201 -5.86 1.38 -15.29
CA ASN A 201 -6.52 0.91 -14.07
C ASN A 201 -5.69 -0.18 -13.36
N LEU A 202 -5.77 -0.22 -12.03
CA LEU A 202 -5.16 -1.28 -11.23
C LEU A 202 -5.93 -2.58 -11.43
N THR A 203 -5.22 -3.71 -11.44
CA THR A 203 -5.86 -5.03 -11.35
C THR A 203 -6.25 -5.33 -9.90
N ASP A 204 -7.17 -6.29 -9.68
CA ASP A 204 -7.61 -6.67 -8.33
C ASP A 204 -6.46 -7.10 -7.41
N LEU A 205 -5.45 -7.77 -7.96
CA LEU A 205 -4.25 -8.16 -7.22
C LEU A 205 -3.41 -6.93 -6.82
N GLU A 206 -3.29 -5.95 -7.70
CA GLU A 206 -2.53 -4.73 -7.44
C GLU A 206 -3.22 -3.78 -6.46
N ILE A 207 -4.56 -3.84 -6.35
CA ILE A 207 -5.32 -2.99 -5.42
C ILE A 207 -4.86 -3.25 -3.98
N THR A 208 -4.68 -4.50 -3.59
CA THR A 208 -4.24 -4.87 -2.23
C THR A 208 -2.86 -4.31 -1.93
N ASP A 209 -1.91 -4.49 -2.85
CA ASP A 209 -0.55 -3.94 -2.72
C ASP A 209 -0.53 -2.42 -2.69
N TYR A 210 -1.34 -1.78 -3.53
CA TYR A 210 -1.48 -0.33 -3.59
C TYR A 210 -2.00 0.22 -2.24
N LEU A 211 -3.03 -0.40 -1.68
CA LEU A 211 -3.59 -0.03 -0.38
C LEU A 211 -2.57 -0.22 0.75
N ASN A 212 -1.84 -1.34 0.74
CA ASN A 212 -0.79 -1.61 1.72
C ASN A 212 0.33 -0.57 1.67
N ARG A 213 0.84 -0.24 0.48
CA ARG A 213 1.88 0.80 0.30
C ARG A 213 1.39 2.18 0.72
N LYS A 214 0.15 2.53 0.35
CA LYS A 214 -0.48 3.80 0.75
C LYS A 214 -0.67 3.90 2.26
N ALA A 215 -1.01 2.79 2.93
CA ALA A 215 -1.16 2.72 4.38
C ALA A 215 0.18 2.84 5.11
N ARG A 216 1.30 2.35 4.54
CA ARG A 216 2.64 2.57 5.10
C ARG A 216 3.07 4.03 5.00
N ALA A 217 2.76 4.70 3.88
CA ALA A 217 3.16 6.08 3.63
C ALA A 217 2.38 7.09 4.47
N ASN A 218 1.08 6.83 4.64
CA ASN A 218 0.22 7.52 5.58
C ASN A 218 -0.30 6.48 6.56
N PRO A 219 0.45 6.15 7.64
CA PRO A 219 -0.15 5.43 8.72
C PRO A 219 -1.24 6.35 9.23
N ARG A 220 -2.47 6.12 8.77
CA ARG A 220 -3.64 6.54 9.55
C ARG A 220 -3.29 6.11 10.95
N LYS A 221 -3.40 7.00 11.95
CA LYS A 221 -3.59 6.54 13.33
C LYS A 221 -4.53 5.35 13.20
N GLU A 222 -4.04 4.15 13.52
CA GLU A 222 -4.85 2.96 13.37
C GLU A 222 -6.19 3.30 14.00
N SER A 223 -7.29 3.06 13.27
CA SER A 223 -8.60 3.27 13.87
C SER A 223 -8.53 2.59 15.22
N THR A 224 -8.86 3.30 16.29
CA THR A 224 -8.78 2.75 17.64
C THR A 224 -9.50 1.40 17.72
N THR A 225 -10.56 1.23 16.93
CA THR A 225 -11.23 -0.05 16.70
C THR A 225 -10.30 -1.16 16.16
N LEU A 226 -9.50 -0.89 15.12
CA LEU A 226 -8.58 -1.88 14.55
C LEU A 226 -7.43 -2.21 15.52
N LEU A 227 -6.93 -1.20 16.24
CA LEU A 227 -5.92 -1.39 17.27
C LEU A 227 -6.47 -2.27 18.41
N LYS A 228 -7.67 -1.97 18.92
CA LYS A 228 -8.38 -2.80 19.91
C LYS A 228 -8.61 -4.22 19.41
N MET A 229 -9.07 -4.41 18.17
CA MET A 229 -9.26 -5.75 17.58
C MET A 229 -7.95 -6.56 17.54
N ARG A 230 -6.82 -5.92 17.22
CA ARG A 230 -5.51 -6.58 17.23
C ARG A 230 -5.11 -6.98 18.66
N LEU A 231 -5.29 -6.09 19.62
CA LEU A 231 -4.97 -6.34 21.03
C LEU A 231 -5.83 -7.45 21.63
N ILE A 232 -7.13 -7.49 21.32
CA ILE A 232 -8.03 -8.60 21.70
C ILE A 232 -7.50 -9.91 21.13
N LYS A 233 -7.16 -9.94 19.84
CA LYS A 233 -6.60 -11.15 19.20
C LYS A 233 -5.27 -11.58 19.83
N ARG A 234 -4.39 -10.63 20.17
CA ARG A 234 -3.11 -10.89 20.86
C ARG A 234 -3.36 -11.49 22.24
N ARG A 235 -4.27 -10.90 23.02
CA ARG A 235 -4.71 -11.39 24.33
C ARG A 235 -5.27 -12.80 24.24
N ASP A 236 -6.21 -13.04 23.34
CA ASP A 236 -6.89 -14.33 23.21
C ASP A 236 -5.91 -15.43 22.78
N ASN A 237 -4.96 -15.13 21.88
CA ASN A 237 -3.88 -16.04 21.52
C ASN A 237 -2.94 -16.33 22.70
N ALA A 238 -2.61 -15.32 23.51
CA ALA A 238 -1.77 -15.48 24.70
C ALA A 238 -2.48 -16.33 25.77
N ILE A 239 -3.79 -16.15 25.96
CA ILE A 239 -4.63 -16.97 26.85
C ILE A 239 -4.65 -18.43 26.36
N GLN A 240 -4.85 -18.66 25.06
CA GLN A 240 -4.82 -20.01 24.46
C GLN A 240 -3.47 -20.70 24.68
N ARG A 241 -2.36 -19.94 24.60
CA ARG A 241 -1.00 -20.42 24.88
C ARG A 241 -0.65 -20.49 26.37
N LYS A 242 -1.58 -20.13 27.26
CA LYS A 242 -1.39 -20.02 28.73
C LYS A 242 -0.27 -19.05 29.13
N ASN A 243 0.08 -18.10 28.27
CA ASN A 243 1.06 -17.05 28.54
C ASN A 243 0.37 -15.87 29.26
N LYS A 244 0.30 -15.93 30.59
CA LYS A 244 -0.42 -14.93 31.40
C LYS A 244 0.17 -13.51 31.26
N LYS A 245 1.49 -13.39 31.20
CA LYS A 245 2.17 -12.09 31.13
C LYS A 245 1.83 -11.33 29.84
N GLU A 246 1.86 -12.01 28.71
CA GLU A 246 1.52 -11.40 27.41
C GLU A 246 0.02 -11.07 27.30
N ALA A 247 -0.84 -11.86 27.95
CA ALA A 247 -2.28 -11.55 28.03
C ALA A 247 -2.55 -10.30 28.88
N GLU A 248 -1.87 -10.15 30.02
CA GLU A 248 -1.97 -8.97 30.90
C GLU A 248 -1.41 -7.71 30.23
N GLU A 249 -0.29 -7.81 29.51
CA GLU A 249 0.27 -6.70 28.73
C GLU A 249 -0.70 -6.23 27.64
N ALA A 250 -1.26 -7.16 26.86
CA ALA A 250 -2.24 -6.81 25.82
C ALA A 250 -3.54 -6.23 26.40
N GLN A 251 -3.98 -6.68 27.57
CA GLN A 251 -5.14 -6.15 28.28
C GLN A 251 -4.88 -4.73 28.82
N ARG A 252 -3.69 -4.47 29.38
CA ARG A 252 -3.30 -3.15 29.87
C ARG A 252 -3.22 -2.13 28.72
N GLU A 253 -2.61 -2.52 27.60
CA GLU A 253 -2.55 -1.68 26.38
C GLU A 253 -3.97 -1.34 25.88
N LEU A 254 -4.94 -2.25 26.04
CA LEU A 254 -6.33 -2.03 25.62
C LEU A 254 -7.07 -1.06 26.54
N GLU A 255 -6.87 -1.17 27.86
CA GLU A 255 -7.42 -0.27 28.87
C GLU A 255 -6.89 1.16 28.72
N GLU A 256 -5.60 1.32 28.44
CA GLU A 256 -5.00 2.64 28.20
C GLU A 256 -5.64 3.36 26.99
N ILE A 257 -5.95 2.62 25.93
CA ILE A 257 -6.63 3.17 24.74
C ILE A 257 -8.07 3.58 25.08
N GLU A 258 -8.79 2.75 25.84
CA GLU A 258 -10.16 3.05 26.29
C GLU A 258 -10.22 4.29 27.18
N ASP A 259 -9.25 4.43 28.08
CA ASP A 259 -9.13 5.60 28.94
C ASP A 259 -8.82 6.87 28.15
N GLN A 260 -7.94 6.79 27.15
CA GLN A 260 -7.67 7.93 26.27
C GLN A 260 -8.91 8.34 25.45
N GLU A 261 -9.65 7.38 24.88
CA GLU A 261 -10.89 7.67 24.16
C GLU A 261 -11.96 8.28 25.05
N TYR A 262 -12.08 7.78 26.29
CA TYR A 262 -13.01 8.31 27.26
C TYR A 262 -12.65 9.76 27.63
N LEU A 263 -11.37 10.04 27.88
CA LEU A 263 -10.88 11.39 28.17
C LEU A 263 -11.09 12.36 27.00
N GLU A 264 -10.89 11.92 25.77
CA GLU A 264 -11.15 12.73 24.58
C GLU A 264 -12.65 13.04 24.43
N ARG A 265 -13.54 12.06 24.66
CA ARG A 265 -15.00 12.28 24.66
C ARG A 265 -15.42 13.22 25.78
N PHE A 266 -14.87 13.04 26.98
CA PHE A 266 -15.20 13.85 28.15
C PHE A 266 -14.76 15.32 27.97
N LYS A 267 -13.56 15.56 27.44
CA LYS A 267 -13.06 16.90 27.07
C LYS A 267 -13.92 17.61 26.04
N ASN A 268 -14.58 16.87 25.16
CA ASN A 268 -15.46 17.43 24.14
C ASN A 268 -16.86 17.78 24.67
N ILE A 269 -17.22 17.31 25.88
CA ILE A 269 -18.56 17.46 26.47
C ILE A 269 -18.55 18.40 27.70
N HIS A 270 -17.43 18.45 28.44
CA HIS A 270 -17.35 19.15 29.73
C HIS A 270 -16.18 20.15 29.77
N ASP A 271 -16.39 21.27 30.48
CA ASP A 271 -15.35 22.27 30.76
C ASP A 271 -14.19 21.70 31.57
N LYS A 272 -13.01 22.28 31.36
CA LYS A 272 -11.71 21.80 31.85
C LYS A 272 -11.66 21.59 33.38
N GLU A 273 -12.35 22.43 34.16
CA GLU A 273 -12.36 22.33 35.62
C GLU A 273 -13.10 21.09 36.15
N VAL A 274 -14.13 20.63 35.43
CA VAL A 274 -14.88 19.41 35.79
C VAL A 274 -14.05 18.16 35.49
N LEU A 275 -13.25 18.20 34.42
CA LEU A 275 -12.33 17.13 34.06
C LEU A 275 -11.24 16.93 35.13
N ASP A 276 -10.65 18.03 35.62
CA ASP A 276 -9.55 17.97 36.59
C ASP A 276 -10.03 17.40 37.95
N GLN A 277 -11.19 17.83 38.44
CA GLN A 277 -11.79 17.28 39.67
C GLN A 277 -12.13 15.79 39.56
N TRP A 278 -12.49 15.32 38.37
CA TRP A 278 -12.85 13.93 38.14
C TRP A 278 -11.62 13.01 38.04
N MET A 279 -10.54 13.50 37.42
CA MET A 279 -9.25 12.79 37.35
C MET A 279 -8.63 12.60 38.73
N GLU A 280 -8.77 13.59 39.62
CA GLU A 280 -8.35 13.52 41.02
C GLU A 280 -9.08 12.37 41.74
N LYS A 281 -10.41 12.35 41.68
CA LYS A 281 -11.25 11.29 42.30
C LYS A 281 -10.94 9.90 41.77
N ARG A 282 -10.60 9.77 40.48
CA ARG A 282 -10.28 8.48 39.87
C ARG A 282 -8.90 7.98 40.31
N ARG A 283 -7.90 8.86 40.45
CA ARG A 283 -6.60 8.50 41.05
C ARG A 283 -6.78 8.02 42.48
N GLU A 284 -7.58 8.71 43.28
CA GLU A 284 -7.90 8.31 44.65
C GLU A 284 -8.55 6.91 44.70
N ALA A 285 -9.51 6.64 43.82
CA ALA A 285 -10.17 5.33 43.73
C ALA A 285 -9.21 4.20 43.29
N SER A 286 -8.31 4.47 42.35
CA SER A 286 -7.30 3.50 41.90
C SER A 286 -6.31 3.16 43.02
N VAL A 287 -5.79 4.17 43.74
CA VAL A 287 -4.90 3.99 44.90
C VAL A 287 -5.59 3.20 46.03
N THR A 288 -6.88 3.47 46.27
CA THR A 288 -7.66 2.77 47.29
C THR A 288 -7.92 1.30 46.92
N SER A 289 -8.08 1.01 45.63
CA SER A 289 -8.30 -0.34 45.13
C SER A 289 -7.04 -1.20 45.23
N VAL A 290 -5.86 -0.59 44.96
CA VAL A 290 -4.54 -1.24 45.14
C VAL A 290 -4.26 -1.52 46.63
N LYS A 291 -4.60 -0.59 47.55
CA LYS A 291 -4.46 -0.81 49.00
C LYS A 291 -5.32 -1.97 49.52
N LYS A 292 -6.58 -2.04 49.10
CA LYS A 292 -7.49 -3.14 49.50
C LYS A 292 -7.09 -4.52 48.96
N LEU A 293 -6.37 -4.57 47.84
CA LEU A 293 -5.81 -5.80 47.30
C LEU A 293 -4.57 -6.23 48.08
N GLY A 294 -3.71 -5.30 48.50
CA GLY A 294 -2.55 -5.57 49.35
C GLY A 294 -2.92 -6.05 50.76
N GLU A 295 -3.98 -5.50 51.37
CA GLU A 295 -4.44 -5.93 52.70
C GLU A 295 -4.99 -7.37 52.70
N LYS A 296 -5.56 -7.84 51.58
CA LYS A 296 -6.05 -9.22 51.43
C LYS A 296 -4.96 -10.26 51.19
N GLU A 297 -3.76 -9.85 50.78
CA GLU A 297 -2.59 -10.74 50.66
C GLU A 297 -1.83 -10.91 51.98
N VAL A 298 -2.05 -10.02 52.96
CA VAL A 298 -1.43 -10.11 54.30
C VAL A 298 -2.27 -10.97 55.27
N GLU A 299 -3.55 -11.20 54.96
CA GLU A 299 -4.47 -12.05 55.75
C GLU A 299 -4.58 -13.52 55.29
N LYS A 300 -3.72 -13.97 54.37
CA LYS A 300 -3.60 -15.38 53.94
C LYS A 300 -2.22 -15.94 54.23
#